data_AF-A0A960H4Y3-F1
#
_entry.id   AF-A0A960H4Y3-F1
#
_cell.length_a   1.000
_cell.length_b   1.000
_cell.length_c   1.000
_cell.angle_alpha   90.00
_cell.angle_beta   90.00
_cell.angle_gamma   90.00
#
_symmetry.space_group_name_H-M   'P 1'
#
loop_
_entity.id
_entity.type
_entity.pdbx_description
1 polymer ?
#
loop_
_entity_poly.entity_id
_entity_poly.type
_entity_poly.pdbx_seq_one_letter_code
_entity_poly.pdbx_strand_id
1 'polypeptide(L)'
;KFLDEIGPIEATVALASMFLLTLMTLGRVPGQTEQTVLRVWICAAVLMPTGRLIRAAIQRSLRRHHHLMSPTLIVGNGRIATRIVERLKSMPELGLDPVGLIDAEAPWAGPDGSTMPALPNLGTPETIEQAILQTGAEGVVVAFSRTEDELLTHVVRVAHHHEARVWVVPRMFDVIGSHARFEHVGGLPLIALAHTNPRGWQFAIKHFIDRVCSSLGLLLISPLFLTLMLLVRLSSPGPIFFRQPRVGRDGKVFDCLKFRTMR
;
A
#
# COMPACT_ATOMS: atom_id res chain seq x y z
N LYS A 1 9.39 10.05 -8.55
CA LYS A 1 7.97 9.66 -8.32
C LYS A 1 7.03 10.17 -9.40
N PHE A 2 6.86 11.49 -9.64
CA PHE A 2 5.96 11.94 -10.71
C PHE A 2 6.38 11.47 -12.12
N LEU A 3 7.67 11.59 -12.46
CA LEU A 3 8.20 11.14 -13.76
C LEU A 3 8.04 9.64 -14.00
N ASP A 4 8.14 8.83 -12.93
CA ASP A 4 8.01 7.37 -13.00
C ASP A 4 6.57 6.93 -13.30
N GLU A 5 5.58 7.77 -12.98
CA GLU A 5 4.16 7.50 -13.22
C GLU A 5 3.69 7.94 -14.62
N ILE A 6 4.44 8.79 -15.33
CA ILE A 6 4.03 9.29 -16.65
C ILE A 6 3.96 8.14 -17.66
N GLY A 7 4.99 7.28 -17.72
CA GLY A 7 5.05 6.17 -18.67
C GLY A 7 3.84 5.22 -18.61
N PRO A 8 3.45 4.71 -17.42
CA PRO A 8 2.26 3.88 -17.27
C PRO A 8 0.95 4.57 -17.67
N ILE A 9 0.81 5.87 -17.40
CA ILE A 9 -0.38 6.64 -17.75
C ILE A 9 -0.48 6.76 -19.27
N GLU A 10 0.60 7.18 -19.92
CA GLU A 10 0.66 7.31 -21.39
C GLU A 10 0.37 5.98 -22.07
N ALA A 11 0.96 4.88 -21.59
CA ALA A 11 0.70 3.55 -22.12
C ALA A 11 -0.78 3.15 -21.98
N THR A 12 -1.41 3.45 -20.83
CA THR A 12 -2.83 3.14 -20.59
C THR A 12 -3.75 3.98 -21.49
N VAL A 13 -3.45 5.27 -21.63
CA VAL A 13 -4.19 6.19 -22.50
C VAL A 13 -4.06 5.77 -23.96
N ALA A 14 -2.86 5.38 -24.41
CA ALA A 14 -2.63 4.86 -25.75
C ALA A 14 -3.40 3.57 -26.01
N LEU A 15 -3.35 2.59 -25.10
CA LEU A 15 -4.10 1.33 -25.21
C LEU A 15 -5.61 1.56 -25.26
N ALA A 16 -6.14 2.45 -24.42
CA ALA A 16 -7.56 2.79 -24.42
C ALA A 16 -7.98 3.46 -25.74
N SER A 17 -7.16 4.36 -26.27
CA SER A 17 -7.41 4.98 -27.58
C SER A 17 -7.36 3.98 -28.73
N MET A 18 -6.42 3.04 -28.71
CA MET A 18 -6.35 1.95 -29.70
C MET A 18 -7.58 1.05 -29.64
N PHE A 19 -8.01 0.66 -28.43
CA PHE A 19 -9.20 -0.15 -28.23
C PHE A 19 -10.48 0.56 -28.70
N LEU A 20 -10.61 1.86 -28.40
CA LEU A 20 -11.72 2.69 -28.88
C LEU A 20 -11.74 2.76 -30.41
N LEU A 21 -10.57 2.94 -31.04
CA LEU A 21 -10.44 2.93 -32.50
C LEU A 21 -10.90 1.59 -33.08
N THR A 22 -10.46 0.47 -32.50
CA THR A 22 -10.87 -0.88 -32.93
C THR A 22 -12.38 -1.10 -32.81
N LEU A 23 -13.00 -0.61 -31.74
CA LEU A 23 -14.46 -0.70 -31.56
C LEU A 23 -15.22 0.14 -32.59
N MET A 24 -14.76 1.38 -32.83
CA MET A 24 -15.42 2.27 -33.79
C MET A 24 -15.29 1.77 -35.24
N THR A 25 -14.14 1.17 -35.60
CA THR A 25 -13.95 0.57 -36.92
C THR A 25 -14.81 -0.67 -37.10
N LEU A 26 -14.90 -1.54 -36.09
CA LEU A 26 -15.75 -2.74 -36.13
C LEU A 26 -17.24 -2.40 -36.16
N GLY A 27 -17.65 -1.34 -35.44
CA GLY A 27 -19.01 -0.82 -35.42
C GLY A 27 -19.43 -0.03 -36.66
N ARG A 28 -18.52 0.15 -37.65
CA ARG A 28 -18.75 0.90 -38.90
C ARG A 28 -19.39 2.28 -38.68
N VAL A 29 -18.94 2.98 -37.63
CA VAL A 29 -19.46 4.31 -37.31
C VAL A 29 -19.08 5.28 -38.45
N PRO A 30 -20.06 5.94 -39.10
CA PRO A 30 -19.77 6.88 -40.18
C PRO A 30 -19.13 8.16 -39.63
N GLY A 31 -17.98 8.56 -40.19
CA GLY A 31 -17.30 9.81 -39.83
C GLY A 31 -15.77 9.75 -39.94
N GLN A 32 -15.08 10.84 -39.58
CA GLN A 32 -13.62 10.92 -39.48
C GLN A 32 -13.14 10.32 -38.14
N THR A 33 -13.31 9.01 -38.01
CA THR A 33 -13.04 8.26 -36.77
C THR A 33 -11.57 8.39 -36.34
N GLU A 34 -10.64 8.35 -37.28
CA GLU A 34 -9.19 8.46 -37.03
C GLU A 34 -8.82 9.82 -36.42
N GLN A 35 -9.33 10.92 -37.00
CA GLN A 35 -9.04 12.27 -36.51
C GLN A 35 -9.67 12.52 -35.14
N THR A 36 -10.84 11.96 -34.89
CA THR A 36 -11.53 12.07 -33.60
C THR A 36 -10.73 11.35 -32.51
N VAL A 37 -10.29 10.12 -32.78
CA VAL A 37 -9.47 9.35 -31.83
C VAL A 37 -8.12 10.03 -31.58
N LEU A 38 -7.46 10.54 -32.63
CA LEU A 38 -6.18 11.24 -32.48
C LEU A 38 -6.33 12.49 -31.61
N ARG A 39 -7.37 13.31 -31.82
CA ARG A 39 -7.65 14.49 -30.99
C ARG A 39 -7.93 14.13 -29.54
N VAL A 40 -8.71 13.07 -29.30
CA VAL A 40 -8.99 12.57 -27.95
C VAL A 40 -7.71 12.08 -27.28
N TRP A 41 -6.86 11.33 -27.99
CA TRP A 41 -5.58 10.84 -27.47
C TRP A 41 -4.64 12.00 -27.12
N ILE A 42 -4.45 12.98 -28.00
CA ILE A 42 -3.61 14.16 -27.75
C ILE A 42 -4.15 14.96 -26.54
N CYS A 43 -5.46 15.20 -26.48
CA CYS A 43 -6.06 15.90 -25.34
C CYS A 43 -5.83 15.12 -24.03
N ALA A 44 -6.00 13.80 -24.04
CA ALA A 44 -5.78 12.96 -22.86
C ALA A 44 -4.31 12.93 -22.43
N ALA A 45 -3.38 12.78 -23.39
CA ALA A 45 -1.93 12.78 -23.17
C ALA A 45 -1.41 14.11 -22.59
N VAL A 46 -2.08 15.24 -22.88
CA VAL A 46 -1.72 16.53 -22.30
C VAL A 46 -2.44 16.76 -20.96
N LEU A 47 -3.76 16.60 -20.91
CA LEU A 47 -4.56 16.97 -19.75
C LEU A 47 -4.30 16.08 -18.53
N MET A 48 -4.02 14.78 -18.71
CA MET A 48 -3.77 13.85 -17.59
C MET A 48 -2.47 14.19 -16.84
N PRO A 49 -1.30 14.34 -17.50
CA PRO A 49 -0.09 14.79 -16.83
C PRO A 49 -0.23 16.19 -16.23
N THR A 50 -0.82 17.14 -16.97
CA THR A 50 -1.00 18.52 -16.46
C THR A 50 -1.89 18.54 -15.22
N GLY A 51 -3.02 17.83 -15.23
CA GLY A 51 -3.91 17.73 -14.06
C GLY A 51 -3.22 17.11 -12.85
N ARG A 52 -2.36 16.10 -13.04
CA ARG A 52 -1.58 15.51 -11.95
C ARG A 52 -0.48 16.44 -11.43
N LEU A 53 0.20 17.18 -12.31
CA LEU A 53 1.18 18.21 -11.93
C LEU A 53 0.51 19.27 -11.06
N ILE A 54 -0.64 19.80 -11.50
CA ILE A 54 -1.42 20.78 -10.74
C ILE A 54 -1.81 20.20 -9.39
N ARG A 55 -2.36 18.98 -9.34
CA ARG A 55 -2.71 18.31 -8.08
C ARG A 55 -1.51 18.15 -7.16
N ALA A 56 -0.37 17.70 -7.68
CA ALA A 56 0.85 17.51 -6.91
C ALA A 56 1.40 18.85 -6.38
N ALA A 57 1.36 19.90 -7.19
CA ALA A 57 1.77 21.25 -6.80
C ALA A 57 0.85 21.83 -5.73
N ILE A 58 -0.48 21.70 -5.89
CA ILE A 58 -1.46 22.12 -4.88
C ILE A 58 -1.26 21.35 -3.58
N GLN A 59 -1.14 20.02 -3.63
CA GLN A 59 -0.89 19.20 -2.44
C GLN A 59 0.42 19.58 -1.76
N ARG A 60 1.50 19.80 -2.52
CA ARG A 60 2.79 20.23 -1.97
C ARG A 60 2.68 21.61 -1.32
N SER A 61 1.97 22.54 -1.94
CA SER A 61 1.73 23.88 -1.39
C SER A 61 0.92 23.81 -0.09
N LEU A 62 -0.21 23.11 -0.09
CA LEU A 62 -1.06 22.94 1.09
C LEU A 62 -0.34 22.22 2.23
N ARG A 63 0.51 21.23 1.94
CA ARG A 63 1.36 20.56 2.94
C ARG A 63 2.44 21.49 3.51
N ARG A 64 3.07 22.32 2.67
CA ARG A 64 4.02 23.35 3.12
C ARG A 64 3.39 24.38 4.04
N HIS A 65 2.11 24.68 3.84
CA HIS A 65 1.33 25.58 4.70
C HIS A 65 0.60 24.83 5.84
N HIS A 66 0.98 23.59 6.16
CA HIS A 66 0.42 22.77 7.25
C HIS A 66 -1.09 22.47 7.16
N HIS A 67 -1.74 22.72 6.03
CA HIS A 67 -3.17 22.46 5.86
C HIS A 67 -3.51 20.98 5.54
N LEU A 68 -2.52 20.19 5.12
CA LEU A 68 -2.68 18.76 4.74
C LEU A 68 -1.67 17.87 5.49
N MET A 69 -1.68 18.01 6.81
CA MET A 69 -0.88 17.25 7.74
C MET A 69 -1.70 16.08 8.30
N SER A 70 -1.11 14.88 8.30
CA SER A 70 -1.65 13.70 8.98
C SER A 70 -0.97 13.57 10.35
N PRO A 71 -1.71 13.71 11.47
CA PRO A 71 -1.19 13.47 12.81
C PRO A 71 -0.55 12.09 12.90
N THR A 72 0.69 12.03 13.35
CA THR A 72 1.54 10.85 13.30
C THR A 72 2.16 10.58 14.66
N LEU A 73 1.91 9.38 15.21
CA LEU A 73 2.54 8.89 16.43
C LEU A 73 3.90 8.27 16.13
N ILE A 74 4.86 8.49 17.00
CA ILE A 74 6.19 7.91 16.88
C ILE A 74 6.37 6.91 18.02
N VAL A 75 6.62 5.66 17.66
CA VAL A 75 6.82 4.57 18.60
C VAL A 75 8.31 4.27 18.67
N GLY A 76 8.91 4.43 19.85
CA GLY A 76 10.36 4.39 20.04
C GLY A 76 10.90 5.74 20.53
N ASN A 77 11.80 5.74 21.50
CA ASN A 77 12.39 6.95 22.11
C ASN A 77 13.86 7.18 21.76
N GLY A 78 14.50 6.30 20.99
CA GLY A 78 15.94 6.32 20.73
C GLY A 78 16.41 7.32 19.65
N ARG A 79 17.70 7.28 19.32
CA ARG A 79 18.36 8.15 18.33
C ARG A 79 17.68 8.19 16.96
N ILE A 80 17.14 7.04 16.53
CA ILE A 80 16.43 6.93 15.25
C ILE A 80 15.12 7.73 15.32
N ALA A 81 14.36 7.62 16.41
CA ALA A 81 13.14 8.38 16.62
C ALA A 81 13.42 9.89 16.63
N THR A 82 14.49 10.36 17.28
CA THR A 82 14.92 11.76 17.26
C THR A 82 15.13 12.27 15.84
N ARG A 83 15.90 11.53 15.04
CA ARG A 83 16.17 11.88 13.64
C ARG A 83 14.91 11.90 12.81
N ILE A 84 13.97 10.98 13.04
CA ILE A 84 12.67 10.99 12.35
C ILE A 84 11.90 12.26 12.70
N VAL A 85 11.76 12.60 13.98
CA VAL A 85 11.04 13.80 14.42
C VAL A 85 11.62 15.05 13.76
N GLU A 86 12.94 15.23 13.85
CA GLU A 86 13.65 16.36 13.25
C GLU A 86 13.41 16.41 11.74
N ARG A 87 13.46 15.24 11.09
CA ARG A 87 13.30 15.13 9.64
C ARG A 87 11.88 15.45 9.21
N LEU A 88 10.86 14.96 9.92
CA LEU A 88 9.45 15.27 9.67
C LEU A 88 9.19 16.77 9.85
N LYS A 89 9.71 17.39 10.93
CA LYS A 89 9.60 18.83 11.16
C LYS A 89 10.32 19.65 10.08
N SER A 90 11.48 19.19 9.61
CA SER A 90 12.25 19.86 8.55
C SER A 90 11.64 19.73 7.15
N MET A 91 10.75 18.75 6.93
CA MET A 91 10.14 18.48 5.63
C MET A 91 8.61 18.30 5.73
N PRO A 92 7.86 19.41 5.86
CA PRO A 92 6.39 19.39 5.88
C PRO A 92 5.78 18.76 4.61
N GLU A 93 6.53 18.70 3.51
CA GLU A 93 6.12 18.08 2.25
C GLU A 93 5.78 16.59 2.39
N LEU A 94 6.32 15.91 3.42
CA LEU A 94 5.98 14.52 3.73
C LEU A 94 4.53 14.36 4.18
N GLY A 95 3.88 15.43 4.64
CA GLY A 95 2.49 15.36 5.07
C GLY A 95 2.28 14.68 6.42
N LEU A 96 3.34 14.42 7.19
CA LEU A 96 3.31 13.71 8.47
C LEU A 96 3.68 14.69 9.57
N ASP A 97 2.78 14.90 10.53
CA ASP A 97 2.99 15.79 11.65
C ASP A 97 3.20 14.98 12.95
N PRO A 98 4.39 15.02 13.56
CA PRO A 98 4.66 14.25 14.76
C PRO A 98 3.92 14.87 15.96
N VAL A 99 2.91 14.16 16.48
CA VAL A 99 2.03 14.67 17.57
C VAL A 99 2.34 14.10 18.95
N GLY A 100 3.06 12.97 19.01
CA GLY A 100 3.42 12.36 20.29
C GLY A 100 4.34 11.16 20.17
N LEU A 101 4.97 10.82 21.29
CA LEU A 101 5.90 9.71 21.45
C LEU A 101 5.24 8.59 22.26
N ILE A 102 5.53 7.34 21.91
CA ILE A 102 5.09 6.16 22.64
C ILE A 102 6.31 5.27 22.86
N ASP A 103 6.68 5.04 24.12
CA ASP A 103 7.76 4.12 24.49
C ASP A 103 7.55 3.63 25.93
N ALA A 104 8.00 2.42 26.22
CA ALA A 104 7.99 1.87 27.58
C ALA A 104 9.08 2.50 28.45
N GLU A 105 10.18 2.96 27.85
CA GLU A 105 11.31 3.58 28.52
C GLU A 105 11.18 5.12 28.54
N ALA A 106 11.77 5.75 29.57
CA ALA A 106 11.82 7.21 29.68
C ALA A 106 12.53 7.84 28.46
N PRO A 107 12.17 9.07 28.04
CA PRO A 107 12.72 9.70 26.84
C PRO A 107 14.25 9.64 26.83
N TRP A 108 14.85 9.19 25.73
CA TRP A 108 16.30 9.13 25.58
C TRP A 108 16.91 10.52 25.81
N ALA A 109 17.82 10.61 26.77
CA ALA A 109 18.71 11.74 26.94
C ALA A 109 20.02 11.41 26.21
N GLY A 110 20.38 12.22 25.22
CA GLY A 110 21.60 12.00 24.45
C GLY A 110 22.87 12.14 25.31
N PRO A 111 24.01 11.56 24.86
CA PRO A 111 25.32 11.74 25.50
C PRO A 111 25.71 13.21 25.71
N ASP A 112 25.18 14.09 24.85
CA ASP A 112 25.46 15.53 24.82
C ASP A 112 24.40 16.36 25.58
N GLY A 113 23.46 15.72 26.29
CA GLY A 113 22.31 16.40 26.90
C GLY A 113 21.22 16.81 25.91
N SER A 114 21.34 16.41 24.64
CA SER A 114 20.29 16.58 23.63
C SER A 114 19.06 15.77 24.03
N THR A 115 17.98 16.48 24.34
CA THR A 115 16.67 15.89 24.61
C THR A 115 15.91 15.74 23.30
N MET A 116 15.07 14.72 23.23
CA MET A 116 14.09 14.59 22.14
C MET A 116 13.33 15.91 21.94
N PRO A 117 13.04 16.32 20.69
CA PRO A 117 12.21 17.48 20.43
C PRO A 117 10.91 17.40 21.24
N ALA A 118 10.48 18.50 21.85
CA ALA A 118 9.33 18.56 22.77
C ALA A 118 8.05 17.99 22.14
N LEU A 119 7.85 16.68 22.33
CA LEU A 119 6.64 15.95 21.99
C LEU A 119 6.13 15.32 23.28
N PRO A 120 4.81 15.31 23.52
CA PRO A 120 4.26 14.65 24.68
C PRO A 120 4.54 13.15 24.61
N ASN A 121 4.98 12.56 25.73
CA ASN A 121 4.97 11.13 25.89
C ASN A 121 3.54 10.69 26.22
N LEU A 122 2.95 9.87 25.34
CA LEU A 122 1.56 9.43 25.40
C LEU A 122 1.39 8.05 26.02
N GLY A 123 2.47 7.46 26.55
CA GLY A 123 2.45 6.19 27.28
C GLY A 123 3.25 5.09 26.59
N THR A 124 2.87 3.84 26.85
CA THR A 124 3.59 2.64 26.39
C THR A 124 2.98 2.08 25.10
N PRO A 125 3.69 1.20 24.37
CA PRO A 125 3.15 0.56 23.16
C PRO A 125 1.85 -0.21 23.39
N GLU A 126 1.55 -0.65 24.62
CA GLU A 126 0.29 -1.32 24.96
C GLU A 126 -0.89 -0.33 25.02
N THR A 127 -0.63 0.93 25.39
CA THR A 127 -1.65 1.98 25.46
C THR A 127 -1.80 2.74 24.14
N ILE A 128 -1.23 2.24 23.04
CA ILE A 128 -1.24 2.89 21.73
C ILE A 128 -2.65 3.19 21.22
N GLU A 129 -3.63 2.34 21.52
CA GLU A 129 -5.03 2.59 21.15
C GLU A 129 -5.56 3.90 21.74
N GLN A 130 -5.28 4.15 23.01
CA GLN A 130 -5.71 5.37 23.69
C GLN A 130 -4.99 6.59 23.10
N ALA A 131 -3.69 6.46 22.80
CA ALA A 131 -2.92 7.52 22.17
C ALA A 131 -3.45 7.87 20.76
N ILE A 132 -3.85 6.87 19.96
CA ILE A 132 -4.49 7.08 18.65
C ILE A 132 -5.80 7.85 18.81
N LEU A 133 -6.66 7.44 19.76
CA LEU A 133 -7.96 8.07 19.98
C LEU A 133 -7.83 9.50 20.53
N GLN A 134 -6.87 9.76 21.41
CA GLN A 134 -6.65 11.09 22.00
C GLN A 134 -6.08 12.09 20.98
N THR A 135 -5.22 11.63 20.08
CA THR A 135 -4.53 12.50 19.12
C THR A 135 -5.17 12.55 17.74
N GLY A 136 -6.09 11.61 17.43
CA GLY A 136 -6.63 11.44 16.08
C GLY A 136 -5.56 10.99 15.09
N ALA A 137 -4.60 10.17 15.53
CA ALA A 137 -3.46 9.77 14.72
C ALA A 137 -3.89 8.94 13.49
N GLU A 138 -3.58 9.46 12.30
CA GLU A 138 -3.76 8.76 11.01
C GLU A 138 -2.50 7.95 10.61
N GLY A 139 -1.41 8.15 11.34
CA GLY A 139 -0.11 7.59 11.06
C GLY A 139 0.61 7.10 12.31
N VAL A 140 1.35 5.99 12.17
CA VAL A 140 2.21 5.44 13.21
C VAL A 140 3.57 5.12 12.58
N VAL A 141 4.63 5.73 13.09
CA VAL A 141 6.01 5.45 12.68
C VAL A 141 6.70 4.69 13.80
N VAL A 142 7.09 3.46 13.50
CA VAL A 142 7.78 2.54 14.41
C VAL A 142 9.28 2.67 14.17
N ALA A 143 9.99 3.17 15.17
CA ALA A 143 11.41 3.48 15.15
C ALA A 143 12.22 2.65 16.17
N PHE A 144 11.77 1.43 16.48
CA PHE A 144 12.41 0.56 17.48
C PHE A 144 13.73 -0.03 16.98
N SER A 145 14.79 0.08 17.79
CA SER A 145 16.08 -0.58 17.54
C SER A 145 16.24 -1.91 18.30
N ARG A 146 15.45 -2.18 19.35
CA ARG A 146 15.75 -3.24 20.34
C ARG A 146 14.58 -4.09 20.88
N THR A 147 13.36 -3.94 20.37
CA THR A 147 12.17 -4.56 20.98
C THR A 147 11.80 -5.94 20.42
N GLU A 148 11.13 -6.74 21.25
CA GLU A 148 10.54 -8.06 20.93
C GLU A 148 9.49 -7.98 19.80
N ASP A 149 9.50 -8.96 18.88
CA ASP A 149 8.61 -8.99 17.70
C ASP A 149 7.10 -9.01 18.08
N GLU A 150 6.76 -9.36 19.32
CA GLU A 150 5.39 -9.36 19.85
C GLU A 150 4.80 -7.95 19.99
N LEU A 151 5.56 -6.99 20.51
CA LEU A 151 5.11 -5.60 20.68
C LEU A 151 4.92 -4.91 19.33
N LEU A 152 5.79 -5.20 18.35
CA LEU A 152 5.62 -4.72 16.98
C LEU A 152 4.30 -5.23 16.38
N THR A 153 4.04 -6.53 16.54
CA THR A 153 2.81 -7.15 16.03
C THR A 153 1.57 -6.52 16.68
N HIS A 154 1.61 -6.26 17.98
CA HIS A 154 0.54 -5.57 18.69
C HIS A 154 0.28 -4.17 18.14
N VAL A 155 1.32 -3.32 18.06
CA VAL A 155 1.25 -1.94 17.54
C VAL A 155 0.69 -1.91 16.12
N VAL A 156 1.19 -2.78 15.23
CA VAL A 156 0.72 -2.87 13.85
C VAL A 156 -0.75 -3.27 13.79
N ARG A 157 -1.15 -4.27 14.58
CA ARG A 157 -2.54 -4.76 14.61
C ARG A 157 -3.51 -3.68 15.10
N VAL A 158 -3.18 -2.99 16.19
CA VAL A 158 -4.02 -1.92 16.76
C VAL A 158 -4.11 -0.74 15.79
N ALA A 159 -2.98 -0.29 15.24
CA ALA A 159 -2.96 0.80 14.27
C ALA A 159 -3.80 0.47 13.02
N HIS A 160 -3.70 -0.75 12.50
CA HIS A 160 -4.52 -1.20 11.38
C HIS A 160 -6.01 -1.28 11.71
N HIS A 161 -6.38 -1.64 12.94
CA HIS A 161 -7.79 -1.66 13.36
C HIS A 161 -8.43 -0.27 13.27
N HIS A 162 -7.65 0.78 13.58
CA HIS A 162 -8.05 2.19 13.51
C HIS A 162 -7.75 2.85 12.16
N GLU A 163 -7.50 2.04 11.10
CA GLU A 163 -7.20 2.51 9.74
C GLU A 163 -5.96 3.44 9.64
N ALA A 164 -5.10 3.45 10.67
CA ALA A 164 -3.86 4.22 10.67
C ALA A 164 -2.79 3.53 9.82
N ARG A 165 -2.03 4.36 9.08
CA ARG A 165 -0.92 3.89 8.25
C ARG A 165 0.30 3.64 9.12
N VAL A 166 0.93 2.48 8.94
CA VAL A 166 2.11 2.10 9.74
C VAL A 166 3.36 2.11 8.87
N TRP A 167 4.40 2.82 9.32
CA TRP A 167 5.73 2.81 8.74
C TRP A 167 6.73 2.24 9.73
N VAL A 168 7.58 1.33 9.30
CA VAL A 168 8.62 0.73 10.15
C VAL A 168 9.99 1.08 9.60
N VAL A 169 10.91 1.49 10.49
CA VAL A 169 12.33 1.63 10.15
C VAL A 169 13.02 0.26 10.26
N PRO A 170 13.62 -0.27 9.18
CA PRO A 170 14.35 -1.54 9.22
C PRO A 170 15.52 -1.54 10.21
N ARG A 171 15.66 -2.64 10.96
CA ARG A 171 16.71 -2.84 11.99
C ARG A 171 18.15 -2.69 11.47
N MET A 172 18.41 -2.89 10.17
CA MET A 172 19.75 -2.71 9.59
C MET A 172 20.23 -1.24 9.56
N PHE A 173 19.36 -0.27 9.88
CA PHE A 173 19.71 1.14 9.88
C PHE A 173 20.80 1.50 10.92
N ASP A 174 20.95 0.72 11.99
CA ASP A 174 21.99 0.93 13.02
C ASP A 174 23.36 0.33 12.64
N VAL A 175 23.42 -0.59 11.69
CA VAL A 175 24.68 -1.26 11.27
C VAL A 175 25.46 -0.44 10.23
N ILE A 176 24.79 0.53 9.59
CA ILE A 176 25.36 1.33 8.52
C ILE A 176 25.88 2.64 9.12
N GLY A 177 27.15 2.62 9.53
CA GLY A 177 27.86 3.76 10.12
C GLY A 177 27.85 5.02 9.24
N SER A 178 28.23 6.15 9.86
CA SER A 178 28.17 7.55 9.40
C SER A 178 28.89 7.90 8.08
N HIS A 179 29.29 6.95 7.25
CA HIS A 179 30.11 7.18 6.04
C HIS A 179 29.64 6.46 4.77
N ALA A 180 28.46 5.85 4.72
CA ALA A 180 27.92 5.34 3.46
C ALA A 180 27.40 6.51 2.58
N ARG A 181 27.98 6.70 1.39
CA ARG A 181 27.45 7.63 0.38
C ARG A 181 26.12 7.09 -0.14
N PHE A 182 25.04 7.81 0.15
CA PHE A 182 23.71 7.48 -0.31
C PHE A 182 23.48 8.03 -1.72
N GLU A 183 23.09 7.15 -2.67
CA GLU A 183 22.31 7.58 -3.82
C GLU A 183 20.85 7.79 -3.39
N HIS A 184 20.29 8.91 -3.82
CA HIS A 184 19.30 9.70 -3.08
C HIS A 184 17.84 9.36 -3.41
N VAL A 185 16.99 9.22 -2.38
CA VAL A 185 15.81 10.07 -2.09
C VAL A 185 15.43 9.89 -0.61
N GLY A 186 15.59 10.92 0.23
CA GLY A 186 14.86 11.04 1.51
C GLY A 186 15.53 10.53 2.80
N GLY A 187 16.60 9.73 2.75
CA GLY A 187 17.52 9.50 3.89
C GLY A 187 17.02 8.63 5.05
N LEU A 188 15.79 8.12 5.02
CA LEU A 188 15.25 7.15 5.99
C LEU A 188 14.51 6.03 5.23
N PRO A 189 14.91 4.75 5.35
CA PRO A 189 14.16 3.63 4.79
C PRO A 189 12.94 3.43 5.67
N LEU A 190 11.78 3.91 5.24
CA LEU A 190 10.50 3.58 5.85
C LEU A 190 9.86 2.48 5.01
N ILE A 191 9.63 1.32 5.61
CA ILE A 191 8.78 0.28 5.02
C ILE A 191 7.34 0.60 5.42
N ALA A 192 6.52 0.98 4.45
CA ALA A 192 5.09 1.09 4.66
C ALA A 192 4.50 -0.32 4.79
N LEU A 193 3.97 -0.65 5.95
CA LEU A 193 3.14 -1.84 6.12
C LEU A 193 1.77 -1.50 5.53
N ALA A 194 1.58 -1.92 4.29
CA ALA A 194 0.37 -1.61 3.55
C ALA A 194 -0.85 -2.26 4.23
N HIS A 195 -1.75 -1.43 4.76
CA HIS A 195 -3.08 -1.88 5.09
C HIS A 195 -3.96 -1.78 3.84
N THR A 196 -4.07 -2.88 3.09
CA THR A 196 -5.06 -2.97 2.01
C THR A 196 -6.37 -3.43 2.61
N ASN A 197 -7.18 -2.48 3.03
CA ASN A 197 -8.59 -2.73 3.34
C ASN A 197 -9.42 -2.33 2.12
N PRO A 198 -9.71 -3.25 1.18
CA PRO A 198 -10.50 -2.92 0.01
C PRO A 198 -11.96 -2.75 0.44
N ARG A 199 -12.28 -1.55 0.91
CA ARG A 199 -13.63 -1.07 1.20
C ARG A 199 -13.94 -0.01 0.14
N GLY A 200 -14.94 -0.29 -0.72
CA GLY A 200 -15.39 0.66 -1.73
C GLY A 200 -16.06 0.03 -2.94
N TRP A 201 -16.76 0.86 -3.71
CA TRP A 201 -17.47 0.46 -4.94
C TRP A 201 -16.52 -0.11 -6.00
N GLN A 202 -15.28 0.38 -6.06
CA GLN A 202 -14.24 -0.13 -6.97
C GLN A 202 -13.92 -1.61 -6.68
N PHE A 203 -13.86 -1.98 -5.40
CA PHE A 203 -13.67 -3.37 -5.01
C PHE A 203 -14.89 -4.22 -5.36
N ALA A 204 -16.10 -3.71 -5.12
CA ALA A 204 -17.33 -4.42 -5.49
C ALA A 204 -17.40 -4.72 -6.99
N ILE A 205 -17.05 -3.72 -7.83
CA ILE A 205 -16.99 -3.90 -9.29
C ILE A 205 -15.91 -4.91 -9.68
N LYS A 206 -14.68 -4.77 -9.16
CA LYS A 206 -13.61 -5.73 -9.43
C LYS A 206 -14.02 -7.16 -9.06
N HIS A 207 -14.62 -7.31 -7.89
CA HIS A 207 -15.07 -8.62 -7.39
C HIS A 207 -16.19 -9.22 -8.24
N PHE A 208 -17.10 -8.38 -8.75
CA PHE A 208 -18.12 -8.80 -9.70
C PHE A 208 -17.50 -9.24 -11.03
N ILE A 209 -16.61 -8.42 -11.61
CA ILE A 209 -15.88 -8.75 -12.85
C ILE A 209 -15.11 -10.05 -12.68
N ASP A 210 -14.38 -10.22 -11.57
CA ASP A 210 -13.62 -11.44 -11.29
C ASP A 210 -14.50 -12.68 -11.27
N ARG A 211 -15.68 -12.60 -10.64
CA ARG A 211 -16.63 -13.72 -10.61
C ARG A 211 -17.18 -14.03 -12.01
N VAL A 212 -17.56 -13.02 -12.78
CA VAL A 212 -18.08 -13.20 -14.14
C VAL A 212 -17.01 -13.79 -15.05
N CYS A 213 -15.82 -13.19 -15.09
CA CYS A 213 -14.70 -13.66 -15.90
C CYS A 213 -14.23 -15.05 -15.47
N SER A 214 -14.16 -15.34 -14.16
CA SER A 214 -13.79 -16.69 -13.68
C SER A 214 -14.85 -17.73 -14.03
N SER A 215 -16.13 -17.39 -13.94
CA SER A 215 -17.23 -18.31 -14.28
C SER A 215 -17.25 -18.62 -15.78
N LEU A 216 -17.08 -17.61 -16.62
CA LEU A 216 -16.93 -17.78 -18.07
C LEU A 216 -15.68 -18.59 -18.42
N GLY A 217 -14.55 -18.27 -17.79
CA GLY A 217 -13.30 -19.03 -17.94
C GLY A 217 -13.48 -20.49 -17.56
N LEU A 218 -14.13 -20.77 -16.42
CA LEU A 218 -14.44 -22.12 -15.96
C LEU A 218 -15.36 -22.87 -16.91
N LEU A 219 -16.38 -22.23 -17.48
CA LEU A 219 -17.26 -22.82 -18.49
C LEU A 219 -16.46 -23.22 -19.74
N LEU A 220 -15.61 -22.33 -20.25
CA LEU A 220 -14.80 -22.57 -21.44
C LEU A 220 -13.82 -23.74 -21.24
N ILE A 221 -13.18 -23.83 -20.06
CA ILE A 221 -12.23 -24.90 -19.73
C ILE A 221 -12.89 -26.13 -19.10
N SER A 222 -14.22 -26.13 -18.91
CA SER A 222 -14.95 -27.24 -18.29
C SER A 222 -14.76 -28.59 -18.99
N PRO A 223 -14.66 -28.69 -20.34
CA PRO A 223 -14.40 -29.97 -20.98
C PRO A 223 -13.04 -30.55 -20.56
N LEU A 224 -12.02 -29.71 -20.42
CA LEU A 224 -10.71 -30.12 -19.92
C LEU A 224 -10.76 -30.54 -18.46
N PHE A 225 -11.53 -29.86 -17.60
CA PHE A 225 -11.70 -30.31 -16.22
C PHE A 225 -12.39 -31.68 -16.17
N LEU A 226 -13.42 -31.93 -16.98
CA LEU A 226 -14.09 -33.22 -17.04
C LEU A 226 -13.15 -34.36 -17.48
N THR A 227 -12.28 -34.12 -18.48
CA THR A 227 -11.29 -35.14 -18.87
C THR A 227 -10.29 -35.43 -17.76
N LEU A 228 -9.78 -34.40 -17.08
CA LEU A 228 -8.90 -34.57 -15.92
C LEU A 228 -9.58 -35.31 -14.76
N MET A 229 -10.85 -34.98 -14.47
CA MET A 229 -11.65 -35.67 -13.45
C MET A 229 -11.74 -37.17 -13.74
N LEU A 230 -11.95 -37.54 -15.00
CA LEU A 230 -12.04 -38.94 -15.44
C LEU A 230 -10.69 -39.66 -15.33
N LEU A 231 -9.59 -39.03 -15.77
CA LEU A 231 -8.23 -39.59 -15.65
C LEU A 231 -7.81 -39.82 -14.19
N VAL A 232 -8.13 -38.87 -13.30
CA VAL A 232 -7.85 -39.02 -11.86
C VAL A 232 -8.68 -40.16 -11.25
N ARG A 233 -9.93 -40.31 -11.67
CA ARG A 233 -10.82 -41.37 -11.16
C ARG A 233 -10.39 -42.77 -11.60
N LEU A 234 -9.82 -42.88 -12.80
CA LEU A 234 -9.32 -44.15 -13.37
C LEU A 234 -7.93 -44.53 -12.85
N SER A 235 -7.06 -43.56 -12.59
CA SER A 235 -5.68 -43.85 -12.12
C SER A 235 -5.60 -44.30 -10.66
N SER A 236 -6.57 -43.94 -9.81
CA SER A 236 -6.49 -44.27 -8.38
C SER A 236 -7.85 -44.32 -7.68
N PRO A 237 -8.07 -45.22 -6.70
CA PRO A 237 -9.31 -45.26 -5.92
C PRO A 237 -9.41 -44.05 -4.98
N GLY A 238 -10.58 -43.42 -4.89
CA GLY A 238 -10.85 -42.30 -3.98
C GLY A 238 -11.47 -41.06 -4.65
N PRO A 239 -11.62 -39.95 -3.89
CA PRO A 239 -12.22 -38.71 -4.39
C PRO A 239 -11.32 -38.00 -5.40
N ILE A 240 -11.95 -37.29 -6.35
CA ILE A 240 -11.27 -36.59 -7.46
C ILE A 240 -10.48 -35.38 -6.95
N PHE A 241 -11.02 -34.66 -5.98
CA PHE A 241 -10.43 -33.45 -5.42
C PHE A 241 -9.85 -33.70 -4.03
N PHE A 242 -8.67 -33.14 -3.79
CA PHE A 242 -8.03 -32.97 -2.50
C PHE A 242 -8.34 -31.57 -1.95
N ARG A 243 -8.63 -31.48 -0.64
CA ARG A 243 -8.89 -30.21 0.05
C ARG A 243 -7.68 -29.81 0.89
N GLN A 244 -7.12 -28.64 0.63
CA GLN A 244 -6.04 -28.07 1.45
C GLN A 244 -6.53 -26.80 2.17
N PRO A 245 -6.54 -26.75 3.51
CA PRO A 245 -6.93 -25.54 4.23
C PRO A 245 -5.93 -24.42 3.96
N ARG A 246 -6.43 -23.21 3.72
CA ARG A 246 -5.65 -21.98 3.51
C ARG A 246 -6.28 -20.82 4.25
N VAL A 247 -5.45 -19.94 4.81
CA VAL A 247 -5.92 -18.69 5.43
C VAL A 247 -6.29 -17.72 4.31
N GLY A 248 -7.56 -17.31 4.28
CA GLY A 248 -8.12 -16.35 3.33
C GLY A 248 -8.22 -14.94 3.91
N ARG A 249 -9.11 -14.14 3.32
CA ARG A 249 -9.38 -12.76 3.73
C ARG A 249 -9.84 -12.70 5.20
N ASP A 250 -9.37 -11.69 5.92
CA ASP A 250 -9.71 -11.43 7.33
C ASP A 250 -9.41 -12.62 8.26
N GLY A 251 -8.42 -13.45 7.90
CA GLY A 251 -8.04 -14.64 8.66
C GLY A 251 -8.99 -15.83 8.53
N LYS A 252 -10.06 -15.74 7.71
CA LYS A 252 -11.01 -16.83 7.53
C LYS A 252 -10.38 -17.97 6.72
N VAL A 253 -10.33 -19.16 7.30
CA VAL A 253 -9.80 -20.36 6.64
C VAL A 253 -10.80 -20.86 5.59
N PHE A 254 -10.30 -21.27 4.42
CA PHE A 254 -11.08 -21.91 3.36
C PHE A 254 -10.35 -23.12 2.76
N ASP A 255 -11.11 -24.05 2.19
CA ASP A 255 -10.57 -25.23 1.51
C ASP A 255 -10.20 -24.91 0.06
N CYS A 256 -8.91 -25.00 -0.26
CA CYS A 256 -8.41 -24.94 -1.62
C CYS A 256 -8.53 -26.33 -2.27
N LEU A 257 -9.42 -26.45 -3.27
CA LEU A 257 -9.61 -27.67 -4.05
C LEU A 257 -8.50 -27.84 -5.09
N LYS A 258 -7.88 -29.02 -5.14
CA LYS A 258 -6.88 -29.40 -6.14
C LYS A 258 -7.20 -30.79 -6.69
N PHE A 259 -6.83 -31.06 -7.94
CA PHE A 259 -6.81 -32.43 -8.43
C PHE A 259 -5.82 -33.27 -7.64
N ARG A 260 -6.17 -34.52 -7.36
CA ARG A 260 -5.22 -35.47 -6.77
C ARG A 260 -4.14 -35.83 -7.79
N THR A 261 -2.91 -36.01 -7.32
CA THR A 261 -1.80 -36.50 -8.14
C THR A 261 -2.13 -37.89 -8.70
N MET A 262 -2.00 -38.04 -10.03
CA MET A 262 -2.09 -39.34 -10.70
C MET A 262 -0.85 -40.18 -10.38
N ARG A 263 -1.02 -41.49 -10.21
CA ARG A 263 0.09 -42.44 -10.04
C ARG A 263 0.26 -43.25 -11.31
#